data_AF-C5FXU7-F1
#
_entry.id   AF-C5FXU7-F1
#
_cell.length_a   1.000
_cell.length_b   1.000
_cell.length_c   1.000
_cell.angle_alpha   90.00
_cell.angle_beta   90.00
_cell.angle_gamma   90.00
#
_symmetry.space_group_name_H-M   'P 1'
#
loop_
_entity.id
_entity.type
_entity.pdbx_description
1 polymer ?
#
loop_
_entity_poly.entity_id
_entity_poly.type
_entity_poly.pdbx_seq_one_letter_code
_entity_poly.pdbx_strand_id
1 'polypeptide(L)'
;MATVPVPENHTFFQLEDKRFLALPELEACLSPLLNNEALNATERPSPTWLQDQIQTWLRIDDVFKPEFLTGMIFVTENNSSQSDLSASIGSLPKEWKPDWWITFKQETNSKLRAGPHMVSQGKLFSVYRVHDDVNGAFMVAIQPQSTPGPFKNLHASGDFYTSLGVAVGSRIAGAHAVGKPLSGVRFAIKDIFEVEGLRTTAGNRAYYSLFNPATKTCPAIKRLIDAGAELLGTLKLGSLIAREEPTESVDYHAPFNPRADGYQSAWSSSGGSGAAIASYDWIDFTLGTDTTGSSRRPAMANGAFQIRLTHDLIPLDNSVPSFPRFDSLAMYARSILSLEKWVSVWLNQTSATYDGLPMSIVYPVDFLPVQNAAQMQLIHSFIDDMEATLGIKTEKVSIADTWKTSPPNEAINISVQEYLKDVSPIIDFTLLLRKRLFADDEV
;
A
#
# COMPACT_ATOMS: atom_id res chain seq x y z
N MET A 1 -35.50 -1.13 -22.30
CA MET A 1 -34.66 0.06 -22.54
C MET A 1 -33.49 0.00 -21.57
N ALA A 2 -32.25 -0.03 -22.05
CA ALA A 2 -31.10 0.07 -21.16
C ALA A 2 -30.88 1.55 -20.84
N THR A 3 -31.03 1.94 -19.58
CA THR A 3 -30.57 3.24 -19.10
C THR A 3 -29.05 3.22 -19.06
N VAL A 4 -28.41 3.69 -20.14
CA VAL A 4 -26.99 4.02 -20.12
C VAL A 4 -26.79 5.07 -19.01
N PRO A 5 -25.92 4.85 -18.01
CA PRO A 5 -25.65 5.86 -17.01
C PRO A 5 -25.10 7.11 -17.69
N VAL A 6 -25.55 8.29 -17.25
CA VAL A 6 -24.94 9.56 -17.64
C VAL A 6 -23.44 9.48 -17.34
N PRO A 7 -22.55 9.97 -18.22
CA PRO A 7 -21.11 9.93 -17.95
C PRO A 7 -20.82 10.54 -16.59
N GLU A 8 -20.16 9.79 -15.70
CA GLU A 8 -19.59 10.40 -14.50
C GLU A 8 -18.60 11.46 -14.98
N ASN A 9 -18.77 12.72 -14.53
CA ASN A 9 -18.09 13.91 -15.07
C ASN A 9 -16.58 13.97 -14.71
N HIS A 10 -15.86 12.88 -14.92
CA HIS A 10 -14.42 12.82 -14.79
C HIS A 10 -13.76 13.24 -16.10
N THR A 11 -12.65 13.96 -16.01
CA THR A 11 -11.89 14.44 -17.17
C THR A 11 -10.44 14.04 -17.00
N PHE A 12 -9.87 13.38 -18.01
CA PHE A 12 -8.42 13.21 -18.09
C PHE A 12 -7.81 14.44 -18.74
N PHE A 13 -6.67 14.89 -18.20
CA PHE A 13 -5.85 15.92 -18.81
C PHE A 13 -4.36 15.56 -18.65
N GLN A 14 -3.51 16.27 -19.37
CA GLN A 14 -2.06 16.09 -19.35
C GLN A 14 -1.40 17.41 -18.98
N LEU A 15 -0.37 17.33 -18.13
CA LEU A 15 0.48 18.44 -17.76
C LEU A 15 1.92 17.96 -17.94
N GLU A 16 2.67 18.58 -18.85
CA GLU A 16 3.94 18.06 -19.35
C GLU A 16 3.82 16.61 -19.90
N ASP A 17 4.62 15.68 -19.36
CA ASP A 17 4.64 14.24 -19.61
C ASP A 17 3.74 13.44 -18.64
N LYS A 18 2.98 14.10 -17.76
CA LYS A 18 2.21 13.45 -16.68
C LYS A 18 0.71 13.51 -16.97
N ARG A 19 0.04 12.38 -16.81
CA ARG A 19 -1.41 12.24 -16.97
C ARG A 19 -2.12 12.39 -15.63
N PHE A 20 -3.27 13.07 -15.65
CA PHE A 20 -4.07 13.39 -14.48
C PHE A 20 -5.55 13.06 -14.70
N LEU A 21 -6.22 12.74 -13.61
CA LEU A 21 -7.67 12.55 -13.50
C LEU A 21 -8.23 13.70 -12.67
N ALA A 22 -9.18 14.44 -13.22
CA ALA A 22 -9.97 15.44 -12.51
C ALA A 22 -11.35 14.87 -12.17
N LEU A 23 -11.73 14.91 -10.88
CA LEU A 23 -13.06 14.54 -10.40
C LEU A 23 -13.79 15.79 -9.87
N PRO A 24 -15.10 15.97 -10.13
CA PRO A 24 -15.83 17.14 -9.65
C PRO A 24 -15.83 17.20 -8.12
N GLU A 25 -15.51 18.36 -7.57
CA GLU A 25 -15.67 18.58 -6.14
C GLU A 25 -17.14 18.95 -5.86
N LEU A 26 -17.82 18.10 -5.09
CA LEU A 26 -19.22 18.32 -4.72
C LEU A 26 -19.33 19.64 -3.94
N GLU A 27 -20.22 20.51 -4.41
CA GLU A 27 -20.56 21.83 -3.84
C GLU A 27 -19.61 23.03 -4.12
N ALA A 28 -18.54 22.87 -4.91
CA ALA A 28 -17.64 23.99 -5.26
C ALA A 28 -17.95 24.64 -6.64
N CYS A 29 -18.81 25.67 -6.64
CA CYS A 29 -19.07 26.52 -7.83
C CYS A 29 -18.41 27.90 -7.66
N LEU A 30 -17.62 28.34 -8.64
CA LEU A 30 -16.75 29.52 -8.53
C LEU A 30 -17.36 30.84 -9.06
N SER A 31 -18.68 30.94 -9.21
CA SER A 31 -19.33 32.20 -9.60
C SER A 31 -20.79 32.35 -9.10
N PRO A 32 -21.25 33.56 -8.73
CA PRO A 32 -20.51 34.77 -8.31
C PRO A 32 -20.86 35.13 -6.84
N LEU A 33 -19.94 34.89 -5.90
CA LEU A 33 -20.14 35.22 -4.48
C LEU A 33 -19.08 36.20 -3.97
N LEU A 34 -19.34 37.48 -4.20
CA LEU A 34 -18.82 38.56 -3.37
C LEU A 34 -19.70 38.65 -2.10
N ASN A 35 -19.15 38.31 -0.93
CA ASN A 35 -19.25 39.08 0.33
C ASN A 35 -18.86 38.23 1.56
N ASN A 36 -17.79 38.68 2.22
CA ASN A 36 -17.45 38.59 3.65
C ASN A 36 -17.62 37.23 4.39
N GLU A 37 -16.56 36.61 4.94
CA GLU A 37 -15.26 37.17 5.38
C GLU A 37 -14.02 36.75 4.50
N ALA A 38 -12.79 36.32 4.93
CA ALA A 38 -12.42 35.40 6.02
C ALA A 38 -10.83 35.19 6.28
N LEU A 39 -10.34 34.66 7.46
CA LEU A 39 -9.15 33.84 8.03
C LEU A 39 -9.20 33.64 9.62
N ASN A 40 -8.96 32.49 10.30
CA ASN A 40 -8.85 32.37 11.80
C ASN A 40 -7.40 32.39 12.34
N ALA A 41 -7.02 33.56 12.85
CA ALA A 41 -6.06 33.82 13.94
C ALA A 41 -4.56 33.43 13.86
N THR A 42 -4.13 32.17 13.65
CA THR A 42 -2.77 31.75 14.09
C THR A 42 -1.67 31.70 13.02
N GLU A 43 -1.99 31.57 11.74
CA GLU A 43 -1.02 31.68 10.65
C GLU A 43 -1.40 32.83 9.71
N ARG A 44 -0.48 33.77 9.49
CA ARG A 44 -0.65 34.85 8.52
C ARG A 44 0.21 34.56 7.30
N PRO A 45 -0.33 34.67 6.07
CA PRO A 45 0.43 34.42 4.85
C PRO A 45 1.41 35.57 4.60
N SER A 46 2.58 35.51 5.25
CA SER A 46 3.72 36.37 4.97
C SER A 46 4.45 35.94 3.68
N PRO A 47 5.31 36.82 3.12
CA PRO A 47 6.19 36.47 2.01
C PRO A 47 6.98 35.16 2.23
N THR A 48 7.53 34.99 3.43
CA THR A 48 8.30 33.79 3.79
C THR A 48 7.41 32.57 3.94
N TRP A 49 6.29 32.70 4.66
CA TRP A 49 5.35 31.58 4.90
C TRP A 49 4.87 30.97 3.58
N LEU A 50 4.49 31.78 2.59
CA LEU A 50 3.99 31.24 1.32
C LEU A 50 5.07 30.50 0.53
N GLN A 51 6.31 30.99 0.56
CA GLN A 51 7.46 30.30 -0.05
C GLN A 51 7.77 29.00 0.69
N ASP A 52 7.77 29.01 2.03
CA ASP A 52 8.03 27.84 2.87
C ASP A 52 6.97 26.73 2.68
N GLN A 53 5.69 27.11 2.49
CA GLN A 53 4.61 26.17 2.16
C GLN A 53 4.80 25.55 0.77
N ILE A 54 5.05 26.36 -0.26
CA ILE A 54 5.28 25.85 -1.63
C ILE A 54 6.50 24.91 -1.66
N GLN A 55 7.61 25.28 -1.01
CA GLN A 55 8.79 24.40 -0.87
C GLN A 55 8.47 23.11 -0.13
N THR A 56 7.67 23.18 0.93
CA THR A 56 7.23 22.00 1.68
C THR A 56 6.37 21.09 0.81
N TRP A 57 5.40 21.62 0.07
CA TRP A 57 4.56 20.87 -0.87
C TRP A 57 5.38 20.21 -1.98
N LEU A 58 6.30 20.94 -2.63
CA LEU A 58 7.20 20.39 -3.66
C LEU A 58 8.11 19.25 -3.13
N ARG A 59 8.39 19.21 -1.82
CA ARG A 59 9.18 18.15 -1.18
C ARG A 59 8.35 16.93 -0.80
N ILE A 60 7.10 17.11 -0.35
CA ILE A 60 6.29 16.01 0.21
C ILE A 60 5.28 15.42 -0.77
N ASP A 61 5.04 16.05 -1.93
CA ASP A 61 3.94 15.72 -2.82
C ASP A 61 4.41 15.38 -4.25
N ASP A 62 3.99 14.21 -4.73
CA ASP A 62 4.30 13.65 -6.05
C ASP A 62 3.24 13.98 -7.12
N VAL A 63 2.10 14.58 -6.73
CA VAL A 63 1.01 15.06 -7.60
C VAL A 63 1.18 16.54 -7.93
N PHE A 64 1.43 17.38 -6.92
CA PHE A 64 1.61 18.82 -7.02
C PHE A 64 2.90 19.18 -7.76
N LYS A 65 2.84 20.22 -8.59
CA LYS A 65 3.91 20.71 -9.47
C LYS A 65 3.77 22.23 -9.64
N PRO A 66 4.84 22.97 -9.98
CA PRO A 66 4.78 24.43 -10.13
C PRO A 66 3.72 24.93 -11.12
N GLU A 67 3.35 24.14 -12.13
CA GLU A 67 2.36 24.50 -13.15
C GLU A 67 0.93 24.62 -12.58
N PHE A 68 0.65 23.98 -11.43
CA PHE A 68 -0.59 24.20 -10.68
C PHE A 68 -0.62 25.57 -9.98
N LEU A 69 0.49 26.30 -9.91
CA LEU A 69 0.54 27.66 -9.35
C LEU A 69 0.06 28.74 -10.32
N THR A 70 -0.36 28.39 -11.54
CA THR A 70 -1.00 29.33 -12.48
C THR A 70 -2.21 30.07 -11.88
N GLY A 71 -2.89 29.44 -10.91
CA GLY A 71 -3.91 30.08 -10.09
C GLY A 71 -3.80 29.67 -8.62
N MET A 72 -4.09 30.59 -7.69
CA MET A 72 -4.10 30.30 -6.25
C MET A 72 -5.48 30.57 -5.61
N ILE A 73 -5.96 29.63 -4.80
CA ILE A 73 -7.18 29.77 -3.98
C ILE A 73 -6.76 29.74 -2.51
N PHE A 74 -6.99 30.83 -1.79
CA PHE A 74 -6.73 30.94 -0.34
C PHE A 74 -8.04 30.76 0.44
N VAL A 75 -8.13 29.75 1.31
CA VAL A 75 -9.35 29.41 2.08
C VAL A 75 -9.26 29.92 3.52
N THR A 76 -10.33 30.54 4.04
CA THR A 76 -10.22 31.42 5.22
C THR A 76 -11.53 31.53 6.11
N GLU A 77 -11.49 32.08 7.36
CA GLU A 77 -12.60 32.30 8.38
C GLU A 77 -12.99 33.79 8.82
N ASN A 78 -12.17 34.64 9.50
CA ASN A 78 -12.30 36.14 9.70
C ASN A 78 -11.42 37.11 8.78
N ASN A 79 -12.03 38.03 8.03
CA ASN A 79 -11.61 38.82 6.82
C ASN A 79 -10.16 39.41 6.71
N SER A 80 -9.12 38.60 6.45
CA SER A 80 -7.75 39.12 6.26
C SER A 80 -7.61 39.90 4.93
N SER A 81 -7.19 41.17 4.99
CA SER A 81 -7.19 42.09 3.84
C SER A 81 -6.27 41.64 2.70
N GLN A 82 -6.76 41.79 1.46
CA GLN A 82 -6.01 41.49 0.22
C GLN A 82 -4.64 42.19 0.10
N SER A 83 -4.42 43.25 0.89
CA SER A 83 -3.12 43.94 1.05
C SER A 83 -1.97 42.99 1.35
N ASP A 84 -2.20 42.04 2.26
CA ASP A 84 -1.14 41.22 2.83
C ASP A 84 -0.76 40.09 1.86
N LEU A 85 -1.76 39.47 1.23
CA LEU A 85 -1.56 38.46 0.18
C LEU A 85 -0.86 39.05 -1.06
N SER A 86 -1.18 40.27 -1.46
CA SER A 86 -0.57 40.90 -2.65
C SER A 86 0.93 41.10 -2.50
N ALA A 87 1.40 41.45 -1.29
CA ALA A 87 2.83 41.54 -0.98
C ALA A 87 3.50 40.16 -0.98
N SER A 88 2.86 39.16 -0.38
CA SER A 88 3.36 37.78 -0.33
C SER A 88 3.49 37.14 -1.71
N ILE A 89 2.48 37.30 -2.56
CA ILE A 89 2.50 36.84 -3.96
C ILE A 89 3.52 37.63 -4.79
N GLY A 90 3.60 38.95 -4.58
CA GLY A 90 4.61 39.80 -5.23
C GLY A 90 6.05 39.37 -4.94
N SER A 91 6.29 38.76 -3.78
CA SER A 91 7.61 38.27 -3.34
C SER A 91 8.05 36.94 -3.96
N LEU A 92 7.13 36.17 -4.55
CA LEU A 92 7.43 34.82 -5.04
C LEU A 92 8.47 34.85 -6.19
N PRO A 93 9.26 33.77 -6.35
CA PRO A 93 10.02 33.53 -7.58
C PRO A 93 9.12 33.61 -8.82
N LYS A 94 9.67 34.02 -9.97
CA LYS A 94 8.89 34.28 -11.19
C LYS A 94 8.09 33.06 -11.64
N GLU A 95 8.70 31.88 -11.50
CA GLU A 95 8.18 30.54 -11.77
C GLU A 95 7.02 30.11 -10.85
N TRP A 96 6.81 30.78 -9.72
CA TRP A 96 5.73 30.49 -8.76
C TRP A 96 4.68 31.61 -8.71
N LYS A 97 4.81 32.66 -9.52
CA LYS A 97 3.82 33.75 -9.55
C LYS A 97 2.56 33.28 -10.29
N PRO A 98 1.39 33.26 -9.63
CA PRO A 98 0.13 32.99 -10.30
C PRO A 98 -0.25 34.11 -11.26
N ASP A 99 -0.97 33.74 -12.32
CA ASP A 99 -1.64 34.69 -13.21
C ASP A 99 -2.83 35.35 -12.50
N TRP A 100 -3.46 34.63 -11.56
CA TRP A 100 -4.60 35.10 -10.77
C TRP A 100 -4.66 34.43 -9.39
N TRP A 101 -5.25 35.12 -8.41
CA TRP A 101 -5.53 34.53 -7.10
C TRP A 101 -6.87 35.03 -6.57
N ILE A 102 -7.52 34.19 -5.76
CA ILE A 102 -8.78 34.52 -5.06
C ILE A 102 -8.69 34.11 -3.59
N THR A 103 -9.52 34.73 -2.77
CA THR A 103 -9.73 34.37 -1.37
C THR A 103 -11.16 33.86 -1.21
N PHE A 104 -11.35 32.75 -0.50
CA PHE A 104 -12.63 32.06 -0.35
C PHE A 104 -12.96 31.85 1.13
N LYS A 105 -14.13 32.31 1.55
CA LYS A 105 -14.67 32.01 2.89
C LYS A 105 -15.03 30.53 2.98
N GLN A 106 -14.48 29.85 3.99
CA GLN A 106 -14.96 28.55 4.39
C GLN A 106 -16.35 28.69 5.04
N GLU A 107 -17.41 28.39 4.28
CA GLU A 107 -18.73 28.17 4.87
C GLU A 107 -18.77 26.81 5.57
N THR A 108 -19.61 26.67 6.61
CA THR A 108 -19.56 25.53 7.55
C THR A 108 -19.77 24.15 6.93
N ASN A 109 -20.30 24.09 5.69
CA ASN A 109 -20.60 22.85 4.98
C ASN A 109 -19.59 22.53 3.85
N SER A 110 -18.88 23.54 3.29
CA SER A 110 -17.95 23.33 2.17
C SER A 110 -16.51 23.15 2.65
N LYS A 111 -16.00 21.91 2.55
CA LYS A 111 -14.60 21.57 2.89
C LYS A 111 -13.77 21.32 1.63
N LEU A 112 -13.42 22.41 0.95
CA LEU A 112 -12.36 22.40 -0.06
C LEU A 112 -11.08 21.81 0.54
N ARG A 113 -10.54 20.77 -0.08
CA ARG A 113 -9.30 20.12 0.36
C ARG A 113 -8.08 20.97 -0.02
N ALA A 114 -7.02 20.92 0.76
CA ALA A 114 -5.75 21.55 0.38
C ALA A 114 -5.02 20.71 -0.68
N GLY A 115 -4.52 21.32 -1.76
CA GLY A 115 -3.76 20.63 -2.80
C GLY A 115 -4.00 21.18 -4.22
N PRO A 116 -3.49 20.49 -5.26
CA PRO A 116 -3.73 20.85 -6.67
C PRO A 116 -5.19 20.63 -7.06
N HIS A 117 -5.75 21.61 -7.75
CA HIS A 117 -7.10 21.58 -8.30
C HIS A 117 -7.10 22.01 -9.76
N MET A 118 -8.12 21.61 -10.52
CA MET A 118 -8.38 22.10 -11.86
C MET A 118 -9.65 22.96 -11.83
N VAL A 119 -9.58 24.17 -12.40
CA VAL A 119 -10.76 25.01 -12.66
C VAL A 119 -11.16 24.85 -14.12
N SER A 120 -12.40 24.43 -14.38
CA SER A 120 -12.93 24.34 -15.74
C SER A 120 -14.41 24.71 -15.76
N GLN A 121 -14.81 25.57 -16.71
CA GLN A 121 -16.19 26.05 -16.87
C GLN A 121 -16.83 26.61 -15.58
N GLY A 122 -16.04 27.29 -14.73
CA GLY A 122 -16.49 27.84 -13.45
C GLY A 122 -16.72 26.82 -12.33
N LYS A 123 -16.30 25.56 -12.52
CA LYS A 123 -16.35 24.49 -11.52
C LYS A 123 -14.95 24.10 -11.08
N LEU A 124 -14.83 23.67 -9.83
CA LEU A 124 -13.59 23.16 -9.25
C LEU A 124 -13.59 21.62 -9.28
N PHE A 125 -12.42 21.05 -9.55
CA PHE A 125 -12.19 19.61 -9.61
C PHE A 125 -10.97 19.25 -8.77
N SER A 126 -11.09 18.24 -7.93
CA SER A 126 -9.95 17.63 -7.23
C SER A 126 -9.11 16.84 -8.24
N VAL A 127 -7.79 16.99 -8.17
CA VAL A 127 -6.84 16.40 -9.13
C VAL A 127 -6.08 15.22 -8.52
N TYR A 128 -5.98 14.16 -9.32
CA TYR A 128 -5.29 12.92 -8.99
C TYR A 128 -4.27 12.62 -10.08
N ARG A 129 -3.03 12.26 -9.72
CA ARG A 129 -2.03 11.83 -10.71
C ARG A 129 -2.32 10.40 -11.12
N VAL A 130 -2.31 10.11 -12.42
CA VAL A 130 -2.46 8.74 -12.93
C VAL A 130 -1.08 8.15 -13.15
N HIS A 131 -0.84 6.97 -12.59
CA HIS A 131 0.37 6.18 -12.74
C HIS A 131 0.07 4.87 -13.46
N ASP A 132 1.00 4.40 -14.28
CA ASP A 132 0.88 3.13 -14.97
C ASP A 132 1.32 1.97 -14.08
N ASP A 133 0.49 0.91 -14.02
CA ASP A 133 0.86 -0.37 -13.43
C ASP A 133 1.78 -1.18 -14.37
N VAL A 134 2.99 -0.65 -14.63
CA VAL A 134 3.96 -1.21 -15.58
C VAL A 134 4.43 -2.64 -15.26
N ASN A 135 4.43 -3.04 -13.98
CA ASN A 135 4.74 -4.40 -13.53
C ASN A 135 3.49 -5.30 -13.45
N GLY A 136 2.29 -4.79 -13.74
CA GLY A 136 1.05 -5.55 -13.70
C GLY A 136 0.73 -6.12 -12.32
N ALA A 137 0.99 -5.37 -11.24
CA ALA A 137 0.81 -5.79 -9.86
C ALA A 137 -0.62 -5.60 -9.34
N PHE A 138 -1.42 -4.73 -9.96
CA PHE A 138 -2.82 -4.51 -9.58
C PHE A 138 -3.76 -5.52 -10.24
N MET A 139 -4.77 -5.91 -9.47
CA MET A 139 -5.96 -6.61 -9.97
C MET A 139 -7.07 -5.61 -10.28
N VAL A 140 -7.26 -4.62 -9.40
CA VAL A 140 -8.25 -3.54 -9.52
C VAL A 140 -7.61 -2.24 -9.04
N ALA A 141 -7.60 -1.21 -9.90
CA ALA A 141 -7.36 0.17 -9.47
C ALA A 141 -8.66 0.76 -8.90
N ILE A 142 -8.58 1.55 -7.83
CA ILE A 142 -9.74 2.19 -7.21
C ILE A 142 -9.94 3.60 -7.76
N GLN A 143 -11.19 3.97 -8.03
CA GLN A 143 -11.56 5.35 -8.35
C GLN A 143 -11.48 6.19 -7.07
N PRO A 144 -10.68 7.28 -7.05
CA PRO A 144 -10.55 8.10 -5.86
C PRO A 144 -11.87 8.71 -5.39
N GLN A 145 -12.00 8.92 -4.08
CA GLN A 145 -13.23 9.35 -3.44
C GLN A 145 -13.07 10.67 -2.67
N SER A 146 -13.89 11.67 -3.02
CA SER A 146 -14.00 12.93 -2.29
C SER A 146 -14.92 12.83 -1.06
N THR A 147 -15.79 11.83 -1.02
CA THR A 147 -16.75 11.56 0.07
C THR A 147 -16.78 10.07 0.42
N PRO A 148 -16.98 9.68 1.70
CA PRO A 148 -17.09 8.26 2.08
C PRO A 148 -18.26 7.57 1.38
N GLY A 149 -18.05 6.34 0.91
CA GLY A 149 -19.06 5.48 0.31
C GLY A 149 -18.46 4.23 -0.32
N PRO A 150 -19.27 3.36 -0.95
CA PRO A 150 -18.79 2.16 -1.63
C PRO A 150 -17.73 2.48 -2.69
N PHE A 151 -16.63 1.74 -2.65
CA PHE A 151 -15.52 1.85 -3.59
C PHE A 151 -15.95 1.43 -5.00
N LYS A 152 -15.32 2.04 -6.00
CA LYS A 152 -15.55 1.75 -7.43
C LYS A 152 -14.23 1.41 -8.10
N ASN A 153 -14.31 0.59 -9.14
CA ASN A 153 -13.17 0.30 -10.02
C ASN A 153 -12.89 1.52 -10.91
N LEU A 154 -11.64 1.98 -10.95
CA LEU A 154 -11.18 2.96 -11.92
C LEU A 154 -10.93 2.28 -13.27
N HIS A 155 -11.91 2.38 -14.17
CA HIS A 155 -11.79 1.89 -15.54
C HIS A 155 -10.93 2.81 -16.42
N ALA A 156 -9.64 2.96 -16.07
CA ALA A 156 -8.65 3.71 -16.81
C ALA A 156 -7.53 2.78 -17.31
N SER A 157 -7.20 2.84 -18.60
CA SER A 157 -5.92 2.32 -19.09
C SER A 157 -4.80 3.27 -18.69
N GLY A 158 -3.62 2.74 -18.41
CA GLY A 158 -2.38 3.51 -18.40
C GLY A 158 -1.95 3.92 -19.82
N ASP A 159 -0.81 4.61 -19.91
CA ASP A 159 -0.21 5.02 -21.18
C ASP A 159 0.77 3.95 -21.70
N PHE A 160 1.38 3.16 -20.81
CA PHE A 160 2.18 1.99 -21.12
C PHE A 160 1.32 0.78 -21.56
N TYR A 161 1.84 -0.02 -22.50
CA TYR A 161 1.13 -1.15 -23.09
C TYR A 161 0.54 -2.11 -22.05
N THR A 162 -0.77 -2.38 -22.17
CA THR A 162 -1.54 -3.30 -21.29
C THR A 162 -1.59 -2.95 -19.80
N SER A 163 -1.11 -1.78 -19.39
CA SER A 163 -1.13 -1.35 -17.99
C SER A 163 -2.48 -0.78 -17.54
N LEU A 164 -2.78 -0.92 -16.25
CA LEU A 164 -3.88 -0.20 -15.59
C LEU A 164 -3.41 1.20 -15.18
N GLY A 165 -4.29 2.19 -15.28
CA GLY A 165 -4.07 3.53 -14.75
C GLY A 165 -4.52 3.61 -13.30
N VAL A 166 -3.60 3.82 -12.36
CA VAL A 166 -3.86 3.97 -10.93
C VAL A 166 -3.83 5.46 -10.57
N ALA A 167 -4.96 6.01 -10.14
CA ALA A 167 -5.04 7.41 -9.73
C ALA A 167 -4.69 7.56 -8.24
N VAL A 168 -3.79 8.51 -7.92
CA VAL A 168 -3.33 8.79 -6.55
C VAL A 168 -3.63 10.24 -6.16
N GLY A 169 -4.17 10.45 -4.95
CA GLY A 169 -4.51 11.78 -4.43
C GLY A 169 -3.31 12.52 -3.86
N SER A 170 -3.33 13.85 -3.90
CA SER A 170 -2.28 14.69 -3.30
C SER A 170 -2.13 14.42 -1.79
N ARG A 171 -0.88 14.31 -1.35
CA ARG A 171 -0.45 14.16 0.04
C ARG A 171 -0.60 15.47 0.85
N ILE A 172 -0.65 16.64 0.19
CA ILE A 172 -0.87 17.96 0.83
C ILE A 172 -2.11 17.95 1.73
N ALA A 173 -3.25 17.47 1.24
CA ALA A 173 -4.49 17.37 2.03
C ALA A 173 -4.28 16.56 3.32
N GLY A 174 -3.41 15.54 3.26
CA GLY A 174 -3.06 14.71 4.41
C GLY A 174 -2.12 15.39 5.41
N ALA A 175 -1.18 16.21 4.93
CA ALA A 175 -0.26 16.97 5.78
C ALA A 175 -0.97 17.99 6.69
N HIS A 176 -2.16 18.45 6.29
CA HIS A 176 -3.00 19.36 7.08
C HIS A 176 -4.10 18.63 7.89
N ALA A 177 -4.17 17.30 7.86
CA ALA A 177 -5.25 16.54 8.50
C ALA A 177 -4.97 16.25 10.00
N VAL A 178 -5.77 16.84 10.87
CA VAL A 178 -5.67 16.64 12.32
C VAL A 178 -6.34 15.33 12.75
N GLY A 179 -5.67 14.56 13.62
CA GLY A 179 -6.25 13.36 14.25
C GLY A 179 -6.30 12.10 13.36
N LYS A 180 -5.63 12.10 12.22
CA LYS A 180 -5.56 10.97 11.27
C LYS A 180 -4.09 10.57 11.02
N PRO A 181 -3.53 9.61 11.78
CA PRO A 181 -2.09 9.33 11.76
C PRO A 181 -1.53 8.75 10.44
N LEU A 182 -2.40 8.31 9.52
CA LEU A 182 -2.04 7.84 8.17
C LEU A 182 -2.53 8.78 7.06
N SER A 183 -2.95 10.00 7.38
CA SER A 183 -3.36 10.94 6.34
C SER A 183 -2.23 11.29 5.37
N GLY A 184 -2.51 11.19 4.07
CA GLY A 184 -1.51 11.33 3.00
C GLY A 184 -0.62 10.10 2.79
N VAL A 185 -0.88 9.00 3.52
CA VAL A 185 -0.25 7.69 3.31
C VAL A 185 -1.12 6.86 2.38
N ARG A 186 -0.52 6.21 1.37
CA ARG A 186 -1.23 5.42 0.36
C ARG A 186 -0.85 3.95 0.42
N PHE A 187 -1.82 3.07 0.23
CA PHE A 187 -1.60 1.63 0.31
C PHE A 187 -2.45 0.83 -0.68
N ALA A 188 -2.03 -0.41 -0.93
CA ALA A 188 -2.76 -1.36 -1.74
C ALA A 188 -2.72 -2.76 -1.11
N ILE A 189 -3.71 -3.60 -1.40
CA ILE A 189 -3.98 -4.81 -0.61
C ILE A 189 -4.11 -6.04 -1.50
N LYS A 190 -3.62 -7.21 -1.07
CA LYS A 190 -3.85 -8.49 -1.76
C LYS A 190 -5.36 -8.71 -1.99
N ASP A 191 -5.74 -9.16 -3.18
CA ASP A 191 -7.14 -9.30 -3.60
C ASP A 191 -7.85 -10.55 -2.99
N ILE A 192 -7.85 -10.61 -1.66
CA ILE A 192 -8.65 -11.53 -0.82
C ILE A 192 -9.45 -10.80 0.25
N PHE A 193 -9.09 -9.55 0.58
CA PHE A 193 -9.84 -8.76 1.54
C PHE A 193 -11.08 -8.20 0.86
N GLU A 194 -12.25 -8.35 1.47
CA GLU A 194 -13.45 -7.69 0.97
C GLU A 194 -13.34 -6.18 1.14
N VAL A 195 -13.78 -5.44 0.12
CA VAL A 195 -13.84 -3.97 0.10
C VAL A 195 -15.22 -3.59 -0.40
N GLU A 196 -15.94 -2.79 0.39
CA GLU A 196 -17.33 -2.42 0.12
C GLU A 196 -17.47 -1.80 -1.28
N GLY A 197 -18.33 -2.37 -2.12
CA GLY A 197 -18.55 -1.93 -3.51
C GLY A 197 -17.68 -2.63 -4.57
N LEU A 198 -16.63 -3.36 -4.18
CA LEU A 198 -15.78 -4.14 -5.11
C LEU A 198 -16.07 -5.64 -5.03
N ARG A 199 -15.81 -6.35 -6.14
CA ARG A 199 -15.77 -7.82 -6.16
C ARG A 199 -14.34 -8.30 -5.91
N THR A 200 -14.15 -9.15 -4.92
CA THR A 200 -12.90 -9.87 -4.68
C THR A 200 -12.76 -11.01 -5.70
N THR A 201 -11.62 -11.13 -6.38
CA THR A 201 -11.35 -12.21 -7.36
C THR A 201 -10.75 -13.46 -6.70
N ALA A 202 -10.03 -13.31 -5.58
CA ALA A 202 -9.14 -14.34 -5.03
C ALA A 202 -8.13 -14.91 -6.05
N GLY A 203 -7.81 -14.17 -7.12
CA GLY A 203 -6.96 -14.61 -8.22
C GLY A 203 -7.63 -15.61 -9.17
N ASN A 204 -8.95 -15.80 -9.07
CA ASN A 204 -9.68 -16.85 -9.78
C ASN A 204 -10.92 -16.31 -10.52
N ARG A 205 -11.05 -16.61 -11.82
CA ARG A 205 -12.14 -16.05 -12.65
C ARG A 205 -13.50 -16.66 -12.31
N ALA A 206 -13.55 -17.93 -11.89
CA ALA A 206 -14.77 -18.58 -11.48
C ALA A 206 -15.28 -18.00 -10.15
N TYR A 207 -14.37 -17.77 -9.18
CA TYR A 207 -14.69 -17.07 -7.93
C TYR A 207 -15.27 -15.68 -8.20
N TYR A 208 -14.59 -14.85 -8.99
CA TYR A 208 -15.08 -13.51 -9.39
C TYR A 208 -16.47 -13.53 -10.05
N SER A 209 -16.78 -14.59 -10.81
CA SER A 209 -18.06 -14.76 -11.49
C SER A 209 -19.20 -15.19 -10.57
N LEU A 210 -18.90 -15.92 -9.48
CA LEU A 210 -19.86 -16.43 -8.52
C LEU A 210 -20.29 -15.37 -7.49
N PHE A 211 -19.38 -14.47 -7.08
CA PHE A 211 -19.63 -13.51 -6.01
C PHE A 211 -20.02 -12.11 -6.50
N ASN A 212 -20.95 -11.50 -5.77
CA ASN A 212 -21.37 -10.11 -5.95
C ASN A 212 -20.35 -9.16 -5.30
N PRO A 213 -20.42 -7.84 -5.58
CA PRO A 213 -19.62 -6.86 -4.85
C PRO A 213 -19.86 -6.98 -3.34
N ALA A 214 -18.79 -6.87 -2.56
CA ALA A 214 -18.84 -6.99 -1.11
C ALA A 214 -19.69 -5.86 -0.51
N THR A 215 -20.44 -6.21 0.54
CA THR A 215 -21.32 -5.25 1.27
C THR A 215 -20.61 -4.56 2.43
N LYS A 216 -19.36 -4.96 2.72
CA LYS A 216 -18.54 -4.45 3.82
C LYS A 216 -17.08 -4.47 3.42
N THR A 217 -16.30 -3.59 4.05
CA THR A 217 -14.83 -3.65 3.99
C THR A 217 -14.31 -4.46 5.17
N CYS A 218 -13.35 -5.35 4.93
CA CYS A 218 -12.65 -6.14 5.94
C CYS A 218 -12.17 -5.24 7.11
N PRO A 219 -12.45 -5.57 8.39
CA PRO A 219 -12.13 -4.69 9.53
C PRO A 219 -10.65 -4.31 9.62
N ALA A 220 -9.75 -5.23 9.27
CA ALA A 220 -8.30 -4.97 9.22
C ALA A 220 -7.95 -3.85 8.22
N ILE A 221 -8.62 -3.81 7.07
CA ILE A 221 -8.43 -2.79 6.03
C ILE A 221 -9.13 -1.47 6.41
N LYS A 222 -10.37 -1.57 6.88
CA LYS A 222 -11.17 -0.43 7.35
C LYS A 222 -10.44 0.38 8.42
N ARG A 223 -9.72 -0.27 9.34
CA ARG A 223 -8.92 0.39 10.38
C ARG A 223 -7.87 1.37 9.83
N LEU A 224 -7.24 1.04 8.69
CA LEU A 224 -6.23 1.90 8.06
C LEU A 224 -6.89 3.08 7.31
N ILE A 225 -8.00 2.82 6.62
CA ILE A 225 -8.82 3.86 5.98
C ILE A 225 -9.35 4.85 7.04
N ASP A 226 -9.87 4.34 8.16
CA ASP A 226 -10.35 5.14 9.28
C ASP A 226 -9.21 5.93 9.96
N ALA A 227 -7.96 5.45 9.90
CA ALA A 227 -6.76 6.17 10.34
C ALA A 227 -6.26 7.22 9.32
N GLY A 228 -6.86 7.31 8.14
CA GLY A 228 -6.59 8.32 7.11
C GLY A 228 -5.86 7.83 5.87
N ALA A 229 -5.53 6.53 5.77
CA ALA A 229 -4.80 5.98 4.63
C ALA A 229 -5.67 5.88 3.36
N GLU A 230 -5.10 6.23 2.21
CA GLU A 230 -5.74 6.13 0.89
C GLU A 230 -5.55 4.72 0.32
N LEU A 231 -6.64 3.97 0.13
CA LEU A 231 -6.64 2.66 -0.51
C LEU A 231 -6.67 2.83 -2.04
N LEU A 232 -5.58 2.48 -2.72
CA LEU A 232 -5.39 2.68 -4.16
C LEU A 232 -5.93 1.54 -5.03
N GLY A 233 -6.11 0.35 -4.47
CA GLY A 233 -6.54 -0.81 -5.23
C GLY A 233 -6.26 -2.13 -4.56
N THR A 234 -6.66 -3.20 -5.26
CA THR A 234 -6.33 -4.58 -4.89
C THR A 234 -5.24 -5.13 -5.81
N LEU A 235 -4.42 -6.04 -5.27
CA LEU A 235 -3.17 -6.53 -5.86
C LEU A 235 -3.26 -8.02 -6.18
N LYS A 236 -2.58 -8.41 -7.26
CA LYS A 236 -2.57 -9.79 -7.75
C LYS A 236 -1.97 -10.79 -6.78
N LEU A 237 -2.37 -12.03 -6.97
CA LEU A 237 -2.09 -13.18 -6.13
C LEU A 237 -2.16 -14.47 -6.95
N GLY A 238 -1.56 -15.55 -6.44
CA GLY A 238 -1.80 -16.89 -6.98
C GLY A 238 -3.25 -17.32 -6.76
N SER A 239 -3.85 -18.01 -7.73
CA SER A 239 -5.27 -18.39 -7.75
C SER A 239 -5.66 -19.13 -6.47
N LEU A 240 -6.75 -18.70 -5.82
CA LEU A 240 -7.25 -19.22 -4.55
C LEU A 240 -6.18 -19.30 -3.44
N ILE A 241 -5.25 -18.33 -3.42
CA ILE A 241 -4.17 -18.18 -2.42
C ILE A 241 -3.10 -19.29 -2.54
N ALA A 242 -3.19 -20.16 -3.55
CA ALA A 242 -2.25 -21.22 -3.84
C ALA A 242 -0.86 -20.70 -4.24
N ARG A 243 0.13 -21.59 -4.16
CA ARG A 243 1.44 -21.35 -4.73
C ARG A 243 1.38 -21.63 -6.23
N GLU A 244 1.65 -20.60 -7.01
CA GLU A 244 1.81 -20.63 -8.46
C GLU A 244 3.12 -19.92 -8.83
N GLU A 245 3.84 -20.44 -9.82
CA GLU A 245 4.88 -19.71 -10.55
C GLU A 245 4.28 -18.97 -11.76
N PRO A 246 4.97 -17.97 -12.35
CA PRO A 246 4.41 -17.14 -13.42
C PRO A 246 3.86 -17.89 -14.64
N THR A 247 4.37 -19.08 -14.95
CA THR A 247 3.89 -19.95 -16.03
C THR A 247 2.61 -20.72 -15.69
N GLU A 248 2.21 -20.76 -14.43
CA GLU A 248 1.04 -21.49 -13.92
C GLU A 248 -0.16 -20.56 -13.71
N SER A 249 0.05 -19.26 -13.54
CA SER A 249 -1.00 -18.24 -13.33
C SER A 249 -1.80 -17.94 -14.62
N VAL A 250 -2.73 -18.84 -14.95
CA VAL A 250 -3.59 -18.78 -16.15
C VAL A 250 -4.82 -17.88 -16.00
N ASP A 251 -5.46 -17.84 -14.82
CA ASP A 251 -6.67 -17.03 -14.58
C ASP A 251 -6.40 -15.53 -14.80
N TYR A 252 -5.33 -15.05 -14.17
CA TYR A 252 -4.76 -13.71 -14.29
C TYR A 252 -3.24 -13.82 -14.24
N HIS A 253 -2.53 -13.26 -15.22
CA HIS A 253 -1.08 -13.36 -15.28
C HIS A 253 -0.40 -12.78 -14.03
N ALA A 254 0.61 -13.50 -13.54
CA ALA A 254 1.47 -13.07 -12.43
C ALA A 254 2.11 -11.69 -12.70
N PRO A 255 2.42 -10.92 -11.65
CA PRO A 255 3.12 -9.65 -11.80
C PRO A 255 4.61 -9.85 -12.08
N PHE A 256 5.22 -8.88 -12.77
CA PHE A 256 6.66 -8.84 -12.97
C PHE A 256 7.37 -8.35 -11.72
N ASN A 257 8.43 -9.05 -11.28
CA ASN A 257 9.33 -8.55 -10.25
C ASN A 257 10.26 -7.49 -10.89
N PRO A 258 10.44 -6.28 -10.34
CA PRO A 258 11.36 -5.28 -10.90
C PRO A 258 12.84 -5.67 -10.78
N ARG A 259 13.18 -6.74 -10.05
CA ARG A 259 14.56 -7.24 -9.87
C ARG A 259 14.96 -8.26 -10.93
N ALA A 260 16.27 -8.35 -11.18
CA ALA A 260 16.86 -9.15 -12.25
C ALA A 260 16.21 -8.86 -13.62
N ASP A 261 16.10 -7.58 -13.95
CA ASP A 261 15.62 -7.05 -15.24
C ASP A 261 14.24 -7.58 -15.69
N GLY A 262 13.36 -7.89 -14.72
CA GLY A 262 12.02 -8.43 -14.97
C GLY A 262 11.93 -9.96 -14.98
N TYR A 263 13.05 -10.68 -14.97
CA TYR A 263 13.09 -12.14 -15.15
C TYR A 263 12.95 -12.95 -13.86
N GLN A 264 13.03 -12.33 -12.69
CA GLN A 264 12.79 -13.05 -11.44
C GLN A 264 11.29 -13.26 -11.21
N SER A 265 10.90 -14.44 -10.69
CA SER A 265 9.55 -14.62 -10.15
C SER A 265 9.29 -13.59 -9.04
N ALA A 266 8.08 -13.04 -9.00
CA ALA A 266 7.60 -12.23 -7.87
C ALA A 266 7.22 -13.11 -6.66
N TRP A 267 7.16 -14.44 -6.85
CA TRP A 267 6.68 -15.47 -5.92
C TRP A 267 5.22 -15.29 -5.49
N SER A 268 4.65 -16.37 -4.96
CA SER A 268 3.22 -16.47 -4.61
C SER A 268 3.02 -16.81 -3.12
N SER A 269 1.84 -16.57 -2.54
CA SER A 269 0.63 -16.01 -3.17
C SER A 269 0.45 -14.50 -2.98
N SER A 270 1.27 -13.80 -2.20
CA SER A 270 1.20 -12.32 -2.06
C SER A 270 2.13 -11.61 -3.08
N GLY A 271 2.22 -12.12 -4.30
CA GLY A 271 3.16 -11.65 -5.33
C GLY A 271 2.93 -10.21 -5.76
N GLY A 272 1.67 -9.80 -5.95
CA GLY A 272 1.32 -8.40 -6.27
C GLY A 272 1.70 -7.44 -5.14
N SER A 273 1.55 -7.85 -3.88
CA SER A 273 1.99 -7.07 -2.72
C SER A 273 3.51 -6.83 -2.73
N GLY A 274 4.29 -7.86 -3.05
CA GLY A 274 5.76 -7.78 -3.16
C GLY A 274 6.23 -6.97 -4.38
N ALA A 275 5.63 -7.19 -5.55
CA ALA A 275 5.97 -6.46 -6.77
C ALA A 275 5.62 -4.97 -6.66
N ALA A 276 4.41 -4.64 -6.22
CA ALA A 276 3.94 -3.26 -6.11
C ALA A 276 4.80 -2.41 -5.16
N ILE A 277 5.19 -2.95 -3.99
CA ILE A 277 6.03 -2.20 -3.04
C ILE A 277 7.46 -1.99 -3.54
N ALA A 278 7.96 -2.87 -4.41
CA ALA A 278 9.29 -2.80 -5.01
C ALA A 278 9.33 -1.91 -6.27
N SER A 279 8.22 -1.82 -7.02
CA SER A 279 8.12 -1.03 -8.25
C SER A 279 7.64 0.41 -8.06
N TYR A 280 6.80 0.67 -7.04
CA TYR A 280 5.99 1.90 -7.00
C TYR A 280 6.26 2.75 -5.76
N ASP A 281 7.07 3.80 -5.95
CA ASP A 281 7.39 4.77 -4.90
C ASP A 281 6.18 5.56 -4.37
N TRP A 282 5.12 5.66 -5.18
CA TRP A 282 3.86 6.31 -4.83
C TRP A 282 2.95 5.48 -3.90
N ILE A 283 3.32 4.23 -3.58
CA ILE A 283 2.67 3.35 -2.58
C ILE A 283 3.57 3.23 -1.35
N ASP A 284 3.09 3.61 -0.17
CA ASP A 284 3.93 3.64 1.06
C ASP A 284 4.04 2.29 1.77
N PHE A 285 3.00 1.47 1.68
CA PHE A 285 2.99 0.09 2.15
C PHE A 285 1.99 -0.78 1.37
N THR A 286 2.19 -2.09 1.35
CA THR A 286 1.20 -3.04 0.81
C THR A 286 0.84 -4.10 1.84
N LEU A 287 -0.35 -4.69 1.69
CA LEU A 287 -0.82 -5.77 2.57
C LEU A 287 -0.95 -7.10 1.83
N GLY A 288 -0.78 -8.19 2.58
CA GLY A 288 -1.00 -9.55 2.12
C GLY A 288 -1.31 -10.50 3.28
N THR A 289 -1.19 -11.80 3.03
CA THR A 289 -1.37 -12.85 4.04
C THR A 289 -0.29 -13.91 3.94
N ASP A 290 0.13 -14.44 5.09
CA ASP A 290 1.17 -15.44 5.22
C ASP A 290 0.70 -16.65 6.06
N THR A 291 0.16 -17.63 5.34
CA THR A 291 -0.24 -18.95 5.87
C THR A 291 0.99 -19.84 6.02
N THR A 292 1.81 -19.95 4.96
CA THR A 292 2.90 -20.95 4.84
C THR A 292 4.21 -20.35 4.29
N GLY A 293 4.40 -19.04 4.44
CA GLY A 293 5.45 -18.26 3.77
C GLY A 293 4.95 -17.39 2.62
N SER A 294 3.64 -17.34 2.39
CA SER A 294 2.99 -16.68 1.24
C SER A 294 3.23 -15.17 1.14
N SER A 295 3.77 -14.52 2.18
CA SER A 295 4.26 -13.12 2.08
C SER A 295 5.77 -13.00 2.28
N ARG A 296 6.37 -13.77 3.19
CA ARG A 296 7.83 -13.79 3.42
C ARG A 296 8.62 -14.15 2.16
N ARG A 297 8.10 -15.07 1.33
CA ARG A 297 8.71 -15.47 0.06
C ARG A 297 8.67 -14.35 -0.99
N PRO A 298 7.51 -13.72 -1.31
CA PRO A 298 7.48 -12.49 -2.11
C PRO A 298 8.35 -11.36 -1.55
N ALA A 299 8.46 -11.19 -0.24
CA ALA A 299 9.31 -10.15 0.35
C ALA A 299 10.80 -10.38 0.02
N MET A 300 11.29 -11.59 0.26
CA MET A 300 12.65 -12.03 -0.12
C MET A 300 12.90 -11.86 -1.62
N ALA A 301 11.95 -12.29 -2.46
CA ALA A 301 12.07 -12.22 -3.91
C ALA A 301 12.13 -10.77 -4.42
N ASN A 302 11.18 -9.92 -4.04
CA ASN A 302 11.08 -8.54 -4.51
C ASN A 302 11.99 -7.56 -3.73
N GLY A 303 12.71 -8.03 -2.69
CA GLY A 303 13.67 -7.22 -1.95
C GLY A 303 13.03 -6.21 -0.99
N ALA A 304 11.88 -6.55 -0.42
CA ALA A 304 11.10 -5.68 0.47
C ALA A 304 11.20 -6.12 1.94
N PHE A 305 11.07 -5.17 2.87
CA PHE A 305 10.85 -5.50 4.28
C PHE A 305 9.40 -5.92 4.48
N GLN A 306 9.17 -6.96 5.30
CA GLN A 306 7.85 -7.49 5.54
C GLN A 306 7.75 -8.05 6.96
N ILE A 307 6.61 -7.83 7.62
CA ILE A 307 6.25 -8.47 8.88
C ILE A 307 5.06 -9.39 8.67
N ARG A 308 5.13 -10.61 9.21
CA ARG A 308 3.97 -11.48 9.44
C ARG A 308 3.54 -11.20 10.88
N LEU A 309 2.34 -10.69 11.07
CA LEU A 309 1.81 -10.47 12.42
C LEU A 309 1.62 -11.81 13.13
N THR A 310 1.62 -11.77 14.46
CA THR A 310 1.19 -12.90 15.29
C THR A 310 -0.20 -13.35 14.83
N HIS A 311 -0.40 -14.67 14.76
CA HIS A 311 -1.70 -15.25 14.41
C HIS A 311 -2.80 -14.75 15.38
N ASP A 312 -4.02 -14.55 14.86
CA ASP A 312 -5.17 -13.93 15.55
C ASP A 312 -4.99 -12.51 16.16
N LEU A 313 -3.86 -11.82 15.94
CA LEU A 313 -3.59 -10.49 16.50
C LEU A 313 -4.53 -9.38 15.97
N ILE A 314 -4.99 -9.50 14.72
CA ILE A 314 -6.08 -8.73 14.14
C ILE A 314 -6.99 -9.74 13.41
N PRO A 315 -8.32 -9.73 13.64
CA PRO A 315 -9.24 -10.64 12.97
C PRO A 315 -9.25 -10.49 11.44
N LEU A 316 -9.42 -11.62 10.75
CA LEU A 316 -9.46 -11.73 9.29
C LEU A 316 -10.89 -11.80 8.70
N ASP A 317 -11.90 -11.33 9.45
CA ASP A 317 -13.31 -11.32 9.00
C ASP A 317 -13.49 -10.61 7.65
N ASN A 318 -14.36 -11.16 6.80
CA ASN A 318 -14.60 -10.67 5.43
C ASN A 318 -13.28 -10.67 4.60
N SER A 319 -12.56 -11.79 4.67
CA SER A 319 -11.49 -12.11 3.73
C SER A 319 -11.58 -13.57 3.29
N VAL A 320 -11.09 -13.87 2.09
CA VAL A 320 -11.05 -15.24 1.56
C VAL A 320 -9.98 -16.04 2.33
N PRO A 321 -10.34 -17.11 3.05
CA PRO A 321 -9.39 -17.90 3.82
C PRO A 321 -8.59 -18.86 2.94
N SER A 322 -7.38 -19.22 3.37
CA SER A 322 -6.61 -20.34 2.82
C SER A 322 -6.56 -21.49 3.82
N PHE A 323 -6.05 -21.23 5.02
CA PHE A 323 -6.15 -22.14 6.16
C PHE A 323 -6.26 -21.34 7.45
N PRO A 324 -7.49 -21.08 7.97
CA PRO A 324 -7.73 -20.09 9.03
C PRO A 324 -6.87 -20.21 10.30
N ARG A 325 -6.45 -21.44 10.65
CA ARG A 325 -5.59 -21.72 11.81
C ARG A 325 -4.12 -21.26 11.64
N PHE A 326 -3.73 -20.84 10.44
CA PHE A 326 -2.36 -20.43 10.09
C PHE A 326 -2.34 -19.07 9.36
N ASP A 327 -3.45 -18.71 8.69
CA ASP A 327 -3.64 -17.44 7.98
C ASP A 327 -3.33 -16.26 8.89
N SER A 328 -2.25 -15.53 8.59
CA SER A 328 -1.81 -14.37 9.37
C SER A 328 -1.67 -13.17 8.45
N LEU A 329 -2.04 -11.99 8.95
CA LEU A 329 -1.87 -10.73 8.24
C LEU A 329 -0.40 -10.38 8.03
N ALA A 330 -0.10 -9.76 6.89
CA ALA A 330 1.22 -9.32 6.53
C ALA A 330 1.22 -7.90 5.96
N MET A 331 2.24 -7.11 6.31
CA MET A 331 2.49 -5.78 5.76
C MET A 331 3.91 -5.70 5.20
N TYR A 332 4.06 -5.01 4.07
CA TYR A 332 5.35 -4.75 3.41
C TYR A 332 5.65 -3.25 3.38
N ALA A 333 6.93 -2.88 3.47
CA ALA A 333 7.40 -1.52 3.24
C ALA A 333 8.83 -1.50 2.65
N ARG A 334 9.27 -0.34 2.15
CA ARG A 334 10.64 -0.11 1.66
C ARG A 334 11.68 0.16 2.77
N SER A 335 11.26 0.33 4.03
CA SER A 335 12.18 0.45 5.18
C SER A 335 11.57 -0.13 6.46
N ILE A 336 12.43 -0.56 7.39
CA ILE A 336 12.01 -1.06 8.72
C ILE A 336 11.31 0.04 9.52
N LEU A 337 11.82 1.27 9.50
CA LEU A 337 11.24 2.40 10.25
C LEU A 337 9.82 2.76 9.76
N SER A 338 9.58 2.71 8.44
CA SER A 338 8.24 2.89 7.90
C SER A 338 7.34 1.71 8.25
N LEU A 339 7.86 0.47 8.14
CA LEU A 339 7.11 -0.73 8.50
C LEU A 339 6.63 -0.69 9.96
N GLU A 340 7.53 -0.37 10.89
CA GLU A 340 7.22 -0.20 12.31
C GLU A 340 6.12 0.85 12.51
N LYS A 341 6.29 2.05 11.94
CA LYS A 341 5.31 3.15 12.05
C LYS A 341 3.91 2.72 11.58
N TRP A 342 3.82 2.07 10.43
CA TRP A 342 2.55 1.64 9.85
C TRP A 342 1.90 0.50 10.64
N VAL A 343 2.71 -0.46 11.13
CA VAL A 343 2.24 -1.58 11.96
C VAL A 343 1.75 -1.09 13.33
N SER A 344 2.47 -0.18 13.97
CA SER A 344 2.07 0.44 15.25
C SER A 344 0.69 1.09 15.14
N VAL A 345 0.43 1.88 14.08
CA VAL A 345 -0.91 2.44 13.83
C VAL A 345 -1.94 1.34 13.52
N TRP A 346 -1.58 0.33 12.73
CA TRP A 346 -2.48 -0.78 12.40
C TRP A 346 -2.88 -1.62 13.62
N LEU A 347 -2.02 -1.70 14.64
CA LEU A 347 -2.28 -2.34 15.92
C LEU A 347 -2.94 -1.40 16.94
N ASN A 348 -3.03 -0.09 16.67
CA ASN A 348 -3.34 0.97 17.65
C ASN A 348 -2.48 0.84 18.91
N GLN A 349 -1.18 0.63 18.71
CA GLN A 349 -0.16 0.58 19.74
C GLN A 349 0.86 1.67 19.43
N THR A 350 1.31 2.39 20.45
CA THR A 350 2.58 3.11 20.36
C THR A 350 3.70 2.09 20.30
N SER A 351 4.78 2.36 19.56
CA SER A 351 5.96 1.50 19.55
C SER A 351 6.39 1.19 20.97
N ALA A 352 6.41 -0.10 21.34
CA ALA A 352 6.79 -0.53 22.67
C ALA A 352 8.29 -0.23 22.88
N THR A 353 8.63 0.34 24.04
CA THR A 353 10.03 0.36 24.47
C THR A 353 10.50 -1.06 24.72
N TYR A 354 11.77 -1.33 24.41
CA TYR A 354 12.36 -2.60 24.75
C TYR A 354 12.66 -2.63 26.26
N ASP A 355 11.70 -3.12 27.05
CA ASP A 355 11.72 -3.06 28.52
C ASP A 355 12.70 -4.07 29.17
N GLY A 356 13.93 -4.17 28.64
CA GLY A 356 15.03 -4.93 29.25
C GLY A 356 14.83 -6.44 29.31
N LEU A 357 13.94 -7.01 28.47
CA LEU A 357 13.79 -8.45 28.34
C LEU A 357 15.12 -9.11 27.88
N PRO A 358 15.33 -10.41 28.14
CA PRO A 358 16.49 -11.12 27.61
C PRO A 358 16.34 -11.32 26.09
N MET A 359 17.28 -10.79 25.31
CA MET A 359 17.44 -11.12 23.88
C MET A 359 18.42 -12.28 23.70
N SER A 360 18.18 -13.12 22.70
CA SER A 360 19.13 -14.09 22.17
C SER A 360 19.03 -14.14 20.64
N ILE A 361 20.13 -14.48 19.98
CA ILE A 361 20.15 -14.77 18.54
C ILE A 361 20.19 -16.29 18.40
N VAL A 362 19.13 -16.89 17.84
CA VAL A 362 19.05 -18.35 17.66
C VAL A 362 19.43 -18.73 16.25
N TYR A 363 20.43 -19.59 16.11
CA TYR A 363 20.84 -20.23 14.85
C TYR A 363 20.26 -21.65 14.79
N PRO A 364 19.21 -21.91 13.98
CA PRO A 364 18.63 -23.24 13.86
C PRO A 364 19.47 -24.14 12.95
N VAL A 365 20.17 -25.12 13.54
CA VAL A 365 21.08 -26.01 12.79
C VAL A 365 20.35 -27.00 11.87
N ASP A 366 19.04 -27.20 12.05
CA ASP A 366 18.19 -28.01 11.16
C ASP A 366 17.99 -27.36 9.78
N PHE A 367 18.15 -26.03 9.67
CA PHE A 367 17.89 -25.26 8.46
C PHE A 367 19.13 -24.52 7.90
N LEU A 368 20.17 -24.33 8.72
CA LEU A 368 21.40 -23.62 8.34
C LEU A 368 22.64 -24.51 8.56
N PRO A 369 23.60 -24.55 7.62
CA PRO A 369 23.76 -23.61 6.51
C PRO A 369 22.89 -23.93 5.28
N VAL A 370 22.55 -22.88 4.52
CA VAL A 370 21.93 -23.03 3.18
C VAL A 370 22.96 -23.50 2.15
N GLN A 371 22.49 -24.14 1.06
CA GLN A 371 23.37 -24.70 0.02
C GLN A 371 24.13 -23.62 -0.77
N ASN A 372 23.59 -22.41 -0.92
CA ASN A 372 24.24 -21.34 -1.66
C ASN A 372 25.29 -20.65 -0.77
N ALA A 373 26.56 -20.83 -1.11
CA ALA A 373 27.69 -20.30 -0.33
C ALA A 373 27.70 -18.77 -0.23
N ALA A 374 27.34 -18.04 -1.30
CA ALA A 374 27.28 -16.57 -1.29
C ALA A 374 26.12 -16.06 -0.43
N GLN A 375 24.96 -16.72 -0.49
CA GLN A 375 23.84 -16.45 0.42
C GLN A 375 24.23 -16.72 1.87
N MET A 376 24.96 -17.81 2.14
CA MET A 376 25.39 -18.14 3.49
C MET A 376 26.42 -17.15 4.05
N GLN A 377 27.31 -16.61 3.20
CA GLN A 377 28.23 -15.53 3.58
C GLN A 377 27.47 -14.26 4.00
N LEU A 378 26.42 -13.88 3.28
CA LEU A 378 25.55 -12.76 3.67
C LEU A 378 24.82 -13.02 4.99
N ILE A 379 24.33 -14.24 5.21
CA ILE A 379 23.69 -14.63 6.48
C ILE A 379 24.68 -14.54 7.65
N HIS A 380 25.91 -15.04 7.49
CA HIS A 380 26.95 -14.92 8.52
C HIS A 380 27.31 -13.47 8.81
N SER A 381 27.55 -12.64 7.78
CA SER A 381 27.85 -11.22 7.97
C SER A 381 26.74 -10.49 8.74
N PHE A 382 25.48 -10.76 8.43
CA PHE A 382 24.35 -10.18 9.14
C PHE A 382 24.28 -10.64 10.61
N ILE A 383 24.60 -11.91 10.89
CA ILE A 383 24.67 -12.42 12.26
C ILE A 383 25.82 -11.74 13.03
N ASP A 384 27.00 -11.63 12.43
CA ASP A 384 28.18 -10.98 13.04
C ASP A 384 27.88 -9.50 13.37
N ASP A 385 27.25 -8.77 12.45
CA ASP A 385 26.79 -7.39 12.66
C ASP A 385 25.76 -7.28 13.81
N MET A 386 24.82 -8.23 13.90
CA MET A 386 23.81 -8.29 14.96
C MET A 386 24.43 -8.64 16.33
N GLU A 387 25.39 -9.57 16.38
CA GLU A 387 26.14 -9.89 17.60
C GLU A 387 26.90 -8.66 18.11
N ALA A 388 27.58 -7.96 17.21
CA ALA A 388 28.35 -6.75 17.52
C ALA A 388 27.46 -5.59 17.98
N THR A 389 26.30 -5.40 17.32
CA THR A 389 25.36 -4.32 17.62
C THR A 389 24.63 -4.54 18.95
N LEU A 390 24.20 -5.76 19.25
CA LEU A 390 23.43 -6.07 20.45
C LEU A 390 24.30 -6.46 21.66
N GLY A 391 25.58 -6.79 21.45
CA GLY A 391 26.46 -7.31 22.51
C GLY A 391 26.11 -8.73 22.95
N ILE A 392 25.48 -9.52 22.07
CA ILE A 392 24.90 -10.84 22.35
C ILE A 392 25.59 -11.88 21.47
N LYS A 393 25.68 -13.13 21.95
CA LYS A 393 26.19 -14.24 21.16
C LYS A 393 25.10 -15.18 20.67
N THR A 394 25.34 -15.74 19.50
CA THR A 394 24.45 -16.64 18.79
C THR A 394 24.46 -18.02 19.44
N GLU A 395 23.27 -18.51 19.78
CA GLU A 395 23.07 -19.85 20.30
C GLU A 395 22.67 -20.80 19.17
N LYS A 396 23.38 -21.92 19.02
CA LYS A 396 23.04 -22.96 18.05
C LYS A 396 22.02 -23.93 18.66
N VAL A 397 20.83 -23.98 18.09
CA VAL A 397 19.71 -24.80 18.57
C VAL A 397 19.33 -25.81 17.50
N SER A 398 19.08 -27.05 17.93
CA SER A 398 18.58 -28.16 17.11
C SER A 398 17.14 -28.46 17.52
N ILE A 399 16.18 -28.11 16.67
CA ILE A 399 14.75 -28.38 16.89
C ILE A 399 14.52 -29.89 16.95
N ALA A 400 15.19 -30.66 16.09
CA ALA A 400 15.08 -32.12 16.08
C ALA A 400 15.60 -32.75 17.39
N ASP A 401 16.63 -32.19 18.03
CA ASP A 401 17.13 -32.70 19.31
C ASP A 401 16.30 -32.19 20.50
N THR A 402 15.85 -30.93 20.49
CA THR A 402 14.90 -30.41 21.48
C THR A 402 13.60 -31.22 21.49
N TRP A 403 13.11 -31.64 20.32
CA TRP A 403 11.94 -32.52 20.20
C TRP A 403 12.19 -33.91 20.79
N LYS A 404 13.40 -34.48 20.68
CA LYS A 404 13.72 -35.77 21.31
C LYS A 404 13.73 -35.68 22.83
N THR A 405 14.19 -34.55 23.38
CA THR A 405 14.29 -34.35 24.84
C THR A 405 12.98 -33.90 25.50
N SER A 406 12.13 -33.18 24.75
CA SER A 406 10.85 -32.65 25.24
C SER A 406 9.76 -32.68 24.15
N PRO A 407 9.32 -33.86 23.69
CA PRO A 407 8.22 -33.97 22.73
C PRO A 407 6.87 -33.67 23.42
N PRO A 408 5.84 -33.26 22.65
CA PRO A 408 4.44 -33.40 23.08
C PRO A 408 4.12 -34.83 23.53
N ASN A 409 3.17 -35.00 24.46
CA ASN A 409 2.82 -36.30 25.02
C ASN A 409 2.36 -37.30 23.95
N GLU A 410 1.64 -36.81 22.95
CA GLU A 410 1.15 -37.54 21.79
C GLU A 410 2.24 -37.90 20.76
N ALA A 411 3.44 -37.34 20.90
CA ALA A 411 4.57 -37.53 20.00
C ALA A 411 5.79 -38.22 20.65
N ILE A 412 5.62 -38.82 21.83
CA ILE A 412 6.69 -39.59 22.49
C ILE A 412 7.18 -40.71 21.56
N ASN A 413 8.50 -40.77 21.34
CA ASN A 413 9.19 -41.65 20.39
C ASN A 413 8.85 -41.43 18.90
N ILE A 414 8.11 -40.37 18.55
CA ILE A 414 7.85 -39.96 17.16
C ILE A 414 8.77 -38.78 16.82
N SER A 415 9.44 -38.81 15.67
CA SER A 415 10.26 -37.66 15.23
C SER A 415 9.39 -36.48 14.85
N VAL A 416 9.92 -35.25 14.92
CA VAL A 416 9.18 -34.04 14.49
C VAL A 416 8.75 -34.13 13.03
N GLN A 417 9.55 -34.78 12.17
CA GLN A 417 9.22 -35.01 10.76
C GLN A 417 8.05 -36.00 10.58
N GLU A 418 8.04 -37.10 11.32
CA GLU A 418 6.97 -38.11 11.25
C GLU A 418 5.67 -37.58 11.87
N TYR A 419 5.76 -36.79 12.94
CA TYR A 419 4.60 -36.15 13.57
C TYR A 419 3.95 -35.09 12.67
N LEU A 420 4.75 -34.34 11.91
CA LEU A 420 4.28 -33.28 11.01
C LEU A 420 4.03 -33.74 9.56
N LYS A 421 4.19 -35.02 9.24
CA LYS A 421 4.06 -35.55 7.86
C LYS A 421 2.72 -35.17 7.20
N ASP A 422 1.63 -35.25 7.97
CA ASP A 422 0.26 -35.03 7.47
C ASP A 422 -0.10 -33.53 7.42
N VAL A 423 0.73 -32.65 7.99
CA VAL A 423 0.65 -31.19 7.86
C VAL A 423 1.19 -30.73 6.49
N SER A 424 2.02 -31.55 5.84
CA SER A 424 2.88 -31.14 4.72
C SER A 424 2.34 -31.24 3.27
N PRO A 425 1.14 -31.78 2.93
CA PRO A 425 0.67 -31.72 1.54
C PRO A 425 0.36 -30.30 1.03
N ILE A 426 0.04 -29.36 1.94
CA ILE A 426 -0.35 -27.97 1.63
C ILE A 426 0.66 -26.95 2.19
N ILE A 427 1.49 -27.36 3.16
CA ILE A 427 2.43 -26.51 3.90
C ILE A 427 3.88 -26.94 3.60
N ASP A 428 4.24 -27.05 2.31
CA ASP A 428 5.57 -27.55 1.92
C ASP A 428 6.70 -26.60 2.37
N PHE A 429 7.60 -27.15 3.20
CA PHE A 429 8.75 -26.46 3.79
C PHE A 429 10.08 -26.77 3.09
N THR A 430 10.19 -27.76 2.18
CA THR A 430 11.48 -28.05 1.51
C THR A 430 11.44 -28.91 0.22
N LEU A 431 10.31 -29.49 -0.20
CA LEU A 431 10.34 -30.78 -0.92
C LEU A 431 9.84 -30.82 -2.37
N LEU A 432 9.47 -29.69 -2.99
CA LEU A 432 9.13 -29.67 -4.43
C LEU A 432 10.31 -29.91 -5.40
N LEU A 433 11.55 -30.06 -4.91
CA LEU A 433 12.77 -30.07 -5.74
C LEU A 433 13.53 -31.41 -5.87
N ARG A 434 12.98 -32.57 -5.43
CA ARG A 434 13.75 -33.83 -5.55
C ARG A 434 13.07 -35.17 -5.90
N LYS A 435 11.74 -35.30 -5.97
CA LYS A 435 11.09 -36.57 -6.39
C LYS A 435 9.72 -36.39 -7.05
N ARG A 436 9.67 -35.99 -8.35
CA ARG A 436 8.56 -36.37 -9.28
C ARG A 436 8.72 -36.02 -10.78
N LEU A 437 9.94 -35.93 -11.32
CA LEU A 437 10.17 -35.74 -12.77
C LEU A 437 11.19 -36.73 -13.40
N PHE A 438 11.73 -37.70 -12.63
CA PHE A 438 12.64 -38.75 -13.14
C PHE A 438 12.40 -40.08 -12.42
N ALA A 439 11.14 -40.50 -12.37
CA ALA A 439 10.74 -41.82 -11.88
C ALA A 439 9.40 -42.18 -12.55
N ASP A 440 9.49 -42.46 -13.85
CA ASP A 440 8.76 -43.53 -14.56
C ASP A 440 9.05 -43.36 -16.06
N ASP A 441 10.09 -44.03 -16.54
CA ASP A 441 10.29 -44.42 -17.94
C ASP A 441 11.35 -45.54 -17.97
N GLU A 442 10.88 -46.79 -17.90
CA GLU A 442 11.64 -47.96 -18.37
C GLU A 442 11.40 -48.13 -19.88
N VAL A 443 12.30 -47.62 -20.73
CA VAL A 443 12.73 -48.21 -22.03
C VAL A 443 14.16 -47.76 -22.32
#